data_AF-A0A7V8MZ52-F1
#
_entry.id   AF-A0A7V8MZ52-F1
#
_cell.length_a   1.000
_cell.length_b   1.000
_cell.length_c   1.000
_cell.angle_alpha   90.00
_cell.angle_beta   90.00
_cell.angle_gamma   90.00
#
_symmetry.space_group_name_H-M   'P 1'
#
loop_
_entity.id
_entity.type
_entity.pdbx_description
1 polymer ?
#
loop_
_entity_poly.entity_id
_entity_poly.type
_entity_poly.pdbx_seq_one_letter_code
_entity_poly.pdbx_strand_id
1 'polypeptide(L)'
;MKNIDDFFHNKFELSKDTLLISDMLWHINAILKLKYFQRMEKNPILNDIKTNYPLSYEATSTCVSILGEKFPFEFTPDDIGYITLHIEAAIKRKQVSFSKRKRILLVCGSGNATSRILQAELETNIPNIEIVDKSSLKNYQHILLTKPVDCIISTLPIIDSIVPTLIVDISNINKEIQIISDFLANLDYHPTKKSWHLFDKQLFFPNLHMYSKFEAIKYVCDNLEQDGFVSDNFYDDVIARENIAETYIRNGIAISHPLDFPSPVTKIAIATFNTPINWSNTRKQVKLLFLIIPGEKYIDELDYFFDLLLPILDNKQKRQQLQKATNLLSFINHFEKI
;
A
#
# COMPACT_ATOMS: atom_id res chain seq x y z
N MET A 1 14.51 4.42 15.33
CA MET A 1 13.07 4.61 15.55
C MET A 1 12.58 6.00 15.27
N LYS A 2 13.15 7.08 15.83
CA LYS A 2 12.69 8.44 15.56
C LYS A 2 12.56 8.78 14.06
N ASN A 3 13.57 8.45 13.26
CA ASN A 3 13.51 8.65 11.80
C ASN A 3 12.34 7.91 11.12
N ILE A 4 11.93 6.73 11.64
CA ILE A 4 10.78 5.99 11.09
C ILE A 4 9.48 6.71 11.48
N ASP A 5 9.39 7.23 12.70
CA ASP A 5 8.24 8.06 13.09
C ASP A 5 8.17 9.33 12.25
N ASP A 6 9.29 10.00 12.05
CA ASP A 6 9.38 11.19 11.21
C ASP A 6 8.97 10.86 9.76
N PHE A 7 9.42 9.73 9.21
CA PHE A 7 8.99 9.25 7.89
C PHE A 7 7.47 9.08 7.79
N PHE A 8 6.83 8.57 8.85
CA PHE A 8 5.36 8.42 8.91
C PHE A 8 4.65 9.64 9.50
N HIS A 9 5.30 10.80 9.59
CA HIS A 9 4.73 12.04 10.15
C HIS A 9 4.13 11.86 11.55
N ASN A 10 4.77 11.01 12.36
CA ASN A 10 4.33 10.61 13.71
C ASN A 10 2.93 9.96 13.76
N LYS A 11 2.39 9.48 12.64
CA LYS A 11 1.05 8.85 12.54
C LYS A 11 0.88 7.64 13.46
N PHE A 12 1.94 6.84 13.64
CA PHE A 12 1.88 5.58 14.39
C PHE A 12 2.61 5.60 15.73
N GLU A 13 3.46 6.62 15.98
CA GLU A 13 4.31 6.73 17.18
C GLU A 13 5.02 5.40 17.55
N LEU A 14 5.68 4.79 16.57
CA LEU A 14 6.38 3.50 16.69
C LEU A 14 7.52 3.55 17.71
N SER A 15 8.13 4.71 17.96
CA SER A 15 9.09 4.88 19.05
C SER A 15 8.51 4.65 20.44
N LYS A 16 7.18 4.63 20.59
CA LYS A 16 6.49 4.31 21.85
C LYS A 16 6.06 2.84 21.93
N ASP A 17 6.26 2.04 20.88
CA ASP A 17 5.92 0.62 20.90
C ASP A 17 7.07 -0.20 21.53
N THR A 18 6.91 -0.56 22.80
CA THR A 18 7.94 -1.29 23.56
C THR A 18 8.20 -2.69 23.01
N LEU A 19 7.19 -3.33 22.42
CA LEU A 19 7.33 -4.66 21.81
C LEU A 19 8.14 -4.57 20.51
N LEU A 20 7.87 -3.57 19.68
CA LEU A 20 8.69 -3.29 18.50
C LEU A 20 10.15 -3.09 18.88
N ILE A 21 10.41 -2.26 19.90
CA ILE A 21 11.78 -1.97 20.35
C ILE A 21 12.48 -3.24 20.83
N SER A 22 11.82 -4.07 21.64
CA SER A 22 12.42 -5.33 22.10
C SER A 22 12.71 -6.27 20.95
N ASP A 23 11.74 -6.48 20.05
CA ASP A 23 11.87 -7.44 18.95
C ASP A 23 12.94 -6.98 17.94
N MET A 24 12.98 -5.69 17.62
CA MET A 24 14.01 -5.12 16.77
C MET A 24 15.40 -5.23 17.39
N LEU A 25 15.56 -4.98 18.70
CA LEU A 25 16.84 -5.15 19.38
C LEU A 25 17.35 -6.60 19.28
N TRP A 26 16.46 -7.57 19.49
CA TRP A 26 16.81 -8.99 19.31
C TRP A 26 17.21 -9.30 17.87
N HIS A 27 16.45 -8.80 16.89
CA HIS A 27 16.70 -9.07 15.48
C HIS A 27 17.99 -8.41 14.97
N ILE A 28 18.23 -7.13 15.31
CA ILE A 28 19.46 -6.42 14.96
C ILE A 28 20.67 -7.12 15.59
N ASN A 29 20.57 -7.59 16.84
CA ASN A 29 21.64 -8.37 17.46
C ASN A 29 21.92 -9.70 16.73
N ALA A 30 20.90 -10.34 16.15
CA ALA A 30 21.09 -11.53 15.33
C ALA A 30 21.80 -11.19 14.01
N ILE A 31 21.39 -10.12 13.32
CA ILE A 31 22.07 -9.62 12.11
C ILE A 31 23.53 -9.30 12.41
N LEU A 32 23.80 -8.55 13.50
CA LEU A 32 25.15 -8.19 13.93
C LEU A 32 26.06 -9.41 14.11
N LYS A 33 25.54 -10.47 14.75
CA LYS A 33 26.27 -11.73 14.92
C LYS A 33 26.57 -12.39 13.57
N LEU A 34 25.59 -12.46 12.66
CA LEU A 34 25.79 -13.03 11.33
C LEU A 34 26.86 -12.28 10.55
N LYS A 35 26.82 -10.94 10.56
CA LYS A 35 27.80 -10.07 9.89
C LYS A 35 29.19 -10.22 10.48
N TYR A 36 29.31 -10.32 11.80
CA TYR A 36 30.58 -10.59 12.48
C TYR A 36 31.23 -11.90 11.99
N PHE A 37 30.42 -12.94 11.78
CA PHE A 37 30.88 -14.22 11.20
C PHE A 37 30.88 -14.25 9.66
N GLN A 38 30.71 -13.10 9.00
CA GLN A 38 30.66 -12.96 7.53
C GLN A 38 29.64 -13.90 6.86
N ARG A 39 28.54 -14.18 7.56
CA ARG A 39 27.42 -14.95 7.02
C ARG A 39 26.39 -14.02 6.42
N MET A 40 25.90 -14.40 5.25
CA MET A 40 24.77 -13.74 4.60
C MET A 40 23.60 -14.71 4.55
N GLU A 41 22.46 -14.29 5.08
CA GLU A 41 21.21 -15.02 4.93
C GLU A 41 20.39 -14.42 3.80
N LYS A 42 19.78 -15.31 3.02
CA LYS A 42 18.82 -14.93 1.98
C LYS A 42 17.44 -14.86 2.61
N ASN A 43 16.72 -13.79 2.34
CA ASN A 43 15.33 -13.66 2.72
C ASN A 43 14.45 -14.24 1.60
N PRO A 44 13.88 -15.45 1.79
CA PRO A 44 13.14 -16.14 0.73
C PRO A 44 11.84 -15.40 0.34
N ILE A 45 11.34 -14.53 1.21
CA ILE A 45 10.09 -13.78 1.04
C ILE A 45 10.32 -12.29 0.79
N LEU A 46 11.55 -11.87 0.45
CA LEU A 46 11.89 -10.45 0.23
C LEU A 46 10.98 -9.78 -0.80
N ASN A 47 10.70 -10.46 -1.90
CA ASN A 47 9.82 -9.92 -2.95
C ASN A 47 8.38 -9.78 -2.45
N ASP A 48 7.90 -10.72 -1.64
CA ASP A 48 6.55 -10.65 -1.05
C ASP A 48 6.47 -9.49 -0.05
N ILE A 49 7.53 -9.23 0.71
CA ILE A 49 7.62 -8.07 1.62
C ILE A 49 7.58 -6.76 0.84
N LYS A 50 8.44 -6.61 -0.18
CA LYS A 50 8.45 -5.41 -1.04
C LYS A 50 7.11 -5.18 -1.74
N THR A 51 6.41 -6.25 -2.06
CA THR A 51 5.12 -6.21 -2.74
C THR A 51 4.01 -5.82 -1.78
N ASN A 52 3.88 -6.52 -0.66
CA ASN A 52 2.75 -6.36 0.27
C ASN A 52 2.92 -5.19 1.24
N TYR A 53 4.16 -4.79 1.53
CA TYR A 53 4.50 -3.75 2.51
C TYR A 53 5.49 -2.72 1.94
N PRO A 54 5.19 -2.11 0.77
CA PRO A 54 6.14 -1.25 0.06
C PRO A 54 6.51 0.00 0.87
N LEU A 55 5.54 0.66 1.52
CA LEU A 55 5.80 1.84 2.35
C LEU A 55 6.64 1.52 3.58
N SER A 56 6.37 0.40 4.26
CA SER A 56 7.16 -0.04 5.41
C SER A 56 8.57 -0.44 4.99
N TYR A 57 8.71 -1.10 3.84
CA TYR A 57 10.03 -1.41 3.28
C TYR A 57 10.80 -0.14 2.97
N GLU A 58 10.11 0.85 2.41
CA GLU A 58 10.70 2.13 2.09
C GLU A 58 11.18 2.88 3.33
N ALA A 59 10.30 3.06 4.31
CA ALA A 59 10.64 3.68 5.59
C ALA A 59 11.86 3.01 6.21
N THR A 60 11.92 1.67 6.15
CA THR A 60 13.04 0.88 6.67
C THR A 60 14.32 1.15 5.89
N SER A 61 14.28 1.04 4.55
CA SER A 61 15.44 1.22 3.68
C SER A 61 16.05 2.62 3.84
N THR A 62 15.21 3.65 3.84
CA THR A 62 15.61 5.06 4.03
C THR A 62 16.18 5.32 5.42
N CYS A 63 15.56 4.77 6.47
CA CYS A 63 16.08 4.97 7.82
C CYS A 63 17.40 4.21 8.06
N VAL A 64 17.54 3.03 7.46
CA VAL A 64 18.75 2.21 7.58
C VAL A 64 19.91 2.82 6.79
N SER A 65 19.68 3.42 5.62
CA SER A 65 20.74 4.10 4.87
C SER A 65 21.34 5.28 5.65
N ILE A 66 20.51 6.08 6.32
CA ILE A 66 20.95 7.17 7.23
C ILE A 66 21.79 6.61 8.39
N LEU A 67 21.49 5.39 8.85
CA LEU A 67 22.23 4.74 9.94
C LEU A 67 23.51 4.04 9.46
N GLY A 68 23.64 3.74 8.17
CA GLY A 68 24.75 2.99 7.59
C GLY A 68 26.12 3.59 7.93
N GLU A 69 26.21 4.92 8.02
CA GLU A 69 27.44 5.62 8.43
C GLU A 69 27.90 5.30 9.87
N LYS A 70 26.99 4.81 10.72
CA LYS A 70 27.26 4.52 12.14
C LYS A 70 27.58 3.05 12.41
N PHE A 71 27.35 2.16 11.44
CA PHE A 71 27.62 0.73 11.57
C PHE A 71 28.84 0.34 10.73
N PRO A 72 29.68 -0.59 11.20
CA PRO A 72 30.86 -1.03 10.44
C PRO A 72 30.52 -2.00 9.29
N PHE A 73 29.24 -2.13 8.92
CA PHE A 73 28.75 -3.02 7.88
C PHE A 73 27.49 -2.46 7.23
N GLU A 74 27.25 -2.91 6.00
CA GLU A 74 26.04 -2.58 5.26
C GLU A 74 24.92 -3.60 5.51
N PHE A 75 23.71 -3.08 5.68
CA PHE A 75 22.49 -3.88 5.69
C PHE A 75 22.12 -4.24 4.25
N THR A 76 21.94 -5.52 3.98
CA THR A 76 21.52 -5.98 2.65
C THR A 76 20.00 -5.79 2.47
N PRO A 77 19.48 -5.83 1.23
CA PRO A 77 18.04 -5.87 1.01
C PRO A 77 17.33 -6.99 1.76
N ASP A 78 18.01 -8.13 1.97
CA ASP A 78 17.51 -9.27 2.74
C ASP A 78 17.32 -8.90 4.24
N ASP A 79 18.31 -8.22 4.84
CA ASP A 79 18.25 -7.71 6.22
C ASP A 79 17.13 -6.67 6.39
N ILE A 80 17.06 -5.70 5.46
CA ILE A 80 16.02 -4.66 5.42
C ILE A 80 14.63 -5.30 5.36
N GLY A 81 14.47 -6.37 4.58
CA GLY A 81 13.21 -7.10 4.49
C GLY A 81 12.74 -7.65 5.84
N TYR A 82 13.64 -8.25 6.63
CA TYR A 82 13.23 -8.75 7.94
C TYR A 82 12.92 -7.63 8.94
N ILE A 83 13.70 -6.54 8.93
CA ILE A 83 13.42 -5.36 9.77
C ILE A 83 12.04 -4.76 9.41
N THR A 84 11.72 -4.72 8.11
CA THR A 84 10.43 -4.25 7.59
C THR A 84 9.25 -4.98 8.24
N LEU A 85 9.35 -6.30 8.42
CA LEU A 85 8.27 -7.10 9.04
C LEU A 85 7.99 -6.69 10.47
N HIS A 86 9.01 -6.32 11.24
CA HIS A 86 8.82 -5.83 12.62
C HIS A 86 8.09 -4.48 12.62
N ILE A 87 8.50 -3.56 11.74
CA ILE A 87 7.88 -2.24 11.59
C ILE A 87 6.42 -2.39 11.15
N GLU A 88 6.16 -3.21 10.13
CA GLU A 88 4.81 -3.47 9.63
C GLU A 88 3.91 -4.08 10.71
N ALA A 89 4.41 -5.05 11.48
CA ALA A 89 3.66 -5.63 12.58
C ALA A 89 3.28 -4.59 13.64
N ALA A 90 4.16 -3.63 13.94
CA ALA A 90 3.87 -2.52 14.85
C ALA A 90 2.87 -1.53 14.27
N ILE A 91 3.00 -1.18 12.99
CA ILE A 91 2.03 -0.33 12.28
C ILE A 91 0.64 -0.96 12.36
N LYS A 92 0.49 -2.26 12.05
CA LYS A 92 -0.80 -2.96 12.16
C LYS A 92 -1.37 -2.93 13.57
N ARG A 93 -0.56 -3.14 14.61
CA ARG A 93 -1.00 -3.00 16.01
C ARG A 93 -1.51 -1.60 16.32
N LYS A 94 -0.82 -0.57 15.83
CA LYS A 94 -1.19 0.84 16.06
C LYS A 94 -2.41 1.26 15.25
N GLN A 95 -2.54 0.83 13.99
CA GLN A 95 -3.73 1.05 13.17
C GLN A 95 -4.98 0.49 13.84
N VAL A 96 -4.92 -0.74 14.36
CA VAL A 96 -6.02 -1.34 15.13
C VAL A 96 -6.36 -0.49 16.38
N SER A 97 -5.40 0.20 16.98
CA SER A 97 -5.65 1.06 18.16
C SER A 97 -6.19 2.45 17.83
N PHE A 98 -6.03 2.95 16.60
CA PHE A 98 -6.40 4.31 16.18
C PHE A 98 -7.64 4.38 15.26
N SER A 99 -8.05 3.27 14.63
CA SER A 99 -9.27 3.24 13.83
C SER A 99 -10.51 3.48 14.70
N LYS A 100 -11.31 4.51 14.37
CA LYS A 100 -12.65 4.68 14.97
C LYS A 100 -13.43 3.38 14.82
N ARG A 101 -14.11 2.96 15.88
CA ARG A 101 -14.99 1.77 15.80
C ARG A 101 -16.03 1.98 14.71
N LYS A 102 -16.14 1.02 13.79
CA LYS A 102 -17.15 1.04 12.73
C LYS A 102 -18.52 0.78 13.35
N ARG A 103 -19.41 1.74 13.24
CA ARG A 103 -20.77 1.68 13.79
C ARG A 103 -21.70 1.00 12.79
N ILE A 104 -22.07 -0.22 13.10
CA ILE A 104 -22.82 -1.11 12.22
C ILE A 104 -24.27 -1.21 12.72
N LEU A 105 -25.22 -1.05 11.80
CA LEU A 105 -26.62 -1.41 12.02
C LEU A 105 -26.90 -2.77 11.37
N LEU A 106 -27.38 -3.73 12.15
CA LEU A 106 -27.81 -5.03 11.60
C LEU A 106 -29.29 -4.98 11.22
N VAL A 107 -29.61 -5.31 9.98
CA VAL A 107 -30.99 -5.37 9.48
C VAL A 107 -31.35 -6.79 9.09
N CYS A 108 -32.11 -7.48 9.92
CA CYS A 108 -32.43 -8.89 9.71
C CYS A 108 -33.92 -9.11 9.43
N GLY A 109 -34.23 -10.00 8.48
CA GLY A 109 -35.60 -10.45 8.21
C GLY A 109 -36.08 -11.55 9.17
N SER A 110 -35.15 -12.36 9.65
CA SER A 110 -35.39 -13.61 10.39
C SER A 110 -35.23 -13.45 11.90
N GLY A 111 -36.10 -12.64 12.53
CA GLY A 111 -36.28 -12.63 13.99
C GLY A 111 -35.05 -12.30 14.87
N ASN A 112 -35.26 -12.31 16.19
CA ASN A 112 -34.23 -11.90 17.16
C ASN A 112 -33.12 -12.93 17.40
N ALA A 113 -33.33 -14.20 17.07
CA ALA A 113 -32.35 -15.26 17.30
C ALA A 113 -31.20 -15.22 16.29
N THR A 114 -31.53 -15.11 15.01
CA THR A 114 -30.53 -15.16 13.93
C THR A 114 -29.67 -13.88 13.88
N SER A 115 -30.26 -12.73 14.21
CA SER A 115 -29.51 -11.47 14.38
C SER A 115 -28.51 -11.50 15.55
N ARG A 116 -28.79 -12.26 16.62
CA ARG A 116 -27.85 -12.46 17.72
C ARG A 116 -26.67 -13.34 17.32
N ILE A 117 -26.89 -14.37 16.52
CA ILE A 117 -25.81 -15.21 15.97
C ILE A 117 -24.89 -14.36 15.09
N LEU A 118 -25.47 -13.58 14.16
CA LEU A 118 -24.69 -12.69 13.31
C LEU A 118 -23.89 -11.67 14.13
N GLN A 119 -24.51 -11.04 15.12
CA GLN A 119 -23.80 -10.15 16.04
C GLN A 119 -22.62 -10.83 16.74
N ALA A 120 -22.83 -12.01 17.33
CA ALA A 120 -21.79 -12.71 18.08
C ALA A 120 -20.61 -13.10 17.18
N GLU A 121 -20.88 -13.59 15.97
CA GLU A 121 -19.83 -13.93 15.00
C GLU A 121 -19.04 -12.68 14.58
N LEU A 122 -19.70 -11.55 14.37
CA LEU A 122 -19.05 -10.30 14.02
C LEU A 122 -18.17 -9.78 15.16
N GLU A 123 -18.70 -9.73 16.38
CA GLU A 123 -17.96 -9.25 17.55
C GLU A 123 -16.77 -10.16 17.91
N THR A 124 -16.85 -11.45 17.56
CA THR A 124 -15.77 -12.43 17.80
C THR A 124 -14.68 -12.35 16.75
N ASN A 125 -15.05 -12.24 15.47
CA ASN A 125 -14.10 -12.39 14.36
C ASN A 125 -13.60 -11.06 13.78
N ILE A 126 -14.30 -9.95 14.03
CA ILE A 126 -13.95 -8.66 13.43
C ILE A 126 -13.61 -7.64 14.53
N PRO A 127 -12.34 -7.21 14.63
CA PRO A 127 -11.94 -6.20 15.60
C PRO A 127 -12.50 -4.82 15.22
N ASN A 128 -12.57 -3.92 16.20
CA ASN A 128 -12.89 -2.49 15.99
C ASN A 128 -14.24 -2.19 15.34
N ILE A 129 -15.25 -3.01 15.62
CA ILE A 129 -16.63 -2.72 15.27
C ILE A 129 -17.46 -2.35 16.51
N GLU A 130 -18.59 -1.71 16.29
CA GLU A 130 -19.64 -1.45 17.27
C GLU A 130 -20.99 -1.75 16.63
N ILE A 131 -21.73 -2.72 17.15
CA ILE A 131 -23.11 -2.97 16.73
C ILE A 131 -24.02 -1.97 17.45
N VAL A 132 -24.41 -0.91 16.74
CA VAL A 132 -25.17 0.23 17.30
C VAL A 132 -26.62 -0.14 17.62
N ASP A 133 -27.22 -0.96 16.76
CA ASP A 133 -28.55 -1.53 16.98
C ASP A 133 -28.84 -2.72 16.04
N LYS A 134 -29.99 -3.35 16.27
CA LYS A 134 -30.58 -4.38 15.42
C LYS A 134 -32.01 -4.00 15.06
N SER A 135 -32.35 -4.09 13.78
CA SER A 135 -33.67 -3.70 13.27
C SER A 135 -34.24 -4.69 12.28
N SER A 136 -35.56 -4.62 12.11
CA SER A 136 -36.23 -5.14 10.91
C SER A 136 -36.10 -4.16 9.74
N LEU A 137 -36.40 -4.63 8.53
CA LEU A 137 -36.46 -3.81 7.32
C LEU A 137 -37.49 -2.66 7.42
N LYS A 138 -38.50 -2.76 8.30
CA LYS A 138 -39.51 -1.71 8.45
C LYS A 138 -39.03 -0.53 9.30
N ASN A 139 -38.10 -0.75 10.23
CA ASN A 139 -37.75 0.23 11.24
C ASN A 139 -36.33 0.80 11.10
N TYR A 140 -35.50 0.27 10.20
CA TYR A 140 -34.07 0.62 10.17
C TYR A 140 -33.84 2.10 9.87
N GLN A 141 -34.66 2.72 9.02
CA GLN A 141 -34.55 4.13 8.66
C GLN A 141 -34.72 5.07 9.86
N HIS A 142 -35.61 4.73 10.81
CA HIS A 142 -35.77 5.51 12.04
C HIS A 142 -34.51 5.48 12.92
N ILE A 143 -33.79 4.36 12.93
CA ILE A 143 -32.53 4.24 13.66
C ILE A 143 -31.45 5.11 13.00
N LEU A 144 -31.36 5.11 11.67
CA LEU A 144 -30.41 5.97 10.94
C LEU A 144 -30.62 7.47 11.22
N LEU A 145 -31.84 7.91 11.55
CA LEU A 145 -32.14 9.30 11.90
C LEU A 145 -31.73 9.67 13.34
N THR A 146 -31.61 8.68 14.23
CA THR A 146 -31.43 8.91 15.67
C THR A 146 -30.06 8.49 16.18
N LYS A 147 -29.38 7.61 15.45
CA LYS A 147 -28.06 7.10 15.82
C LYS A 147 -27.12 7.22 14.63
N PRO A 148 -25.85 7.61 14.86
CA PRO A 148 -24.88 7.69 13.79
C PRO A 148 -24.39 6.27 13.43
N VAL A 149 -24.55 5.90 12.16
CA VAL A 149 -24.27 4.57 11.61
C VAL A 149 -23.38 4.74 10.39
N ASP A 150 -22.29 3.97 10.32
CA ASP A 150 -21.31 4.04 9.23
C ASP A 150 -21.69 3.08 8.09
N CYS A 151 -22.35 1.96 8.40
CA CYS A 151 -22.87 1.02 7.39
C CYS A 151 -24.00 0.13 7.92
N ILE A 152 -24.68 -0.56 7.00
CA ILE A 152 -25.66 -1.60 7.29
C ILE A 152 -25.13 -2.97 6.82
N ILE A 153 -25.28 -3.98 7.67
CA ILE A 153 -25.21 -5.39 7.24
C ILE A 153 -26.63 -5.94 7.29
N SER A 154 -27.13 -6.35 6.13
CA SER A 154 -28.51 -6.83 6.01
C SER A 154 -28.58 -8.26 5.51
N THR A 155 -29.59 -8.98 6.00
CA THR A 155 -29.91 -10.34 5.57
C THR A 155 -31.06 -10.33 4.56
N LEU A 156 -31.51 -9.13 4.17
CA LEU A 156 -32.56 -8.89 3.19
C LEU A 156 -32.09 -7.78 2.24
N PRO A 157 -32.60 -7.74 1.01
CA PRO A 157 -32.32 -6.63 0.11
C PRO A 157 -32.83 -5.30 0.67
N ILE A 158 -31.97 -4.29 0.65
CA ILE A 158 -32.33 -2.88 0.93
C ILE A 158 -32.04 -2.09 -0.34
N ILE A 159 -33.08 -1.48 -0.91
CA ILE A 159 -33.00 -0.64 -2.10
C ILE A 159 -32.86 0.81 -1.64
N ASP A 160 -32.03 1.60 -2.33
CA ASP A 160 -31.84 3.04 -2.11
C ASP A 160 -31.43 3.43 -0.67
N SER A 161 -30.56 2.63 -0.05
CA SER A 161 -29.99 2.97 1.26
C SER A 161 -29.12 4.23 1.20
N ILE A 162 -29.31 5.14 2.16
CA ILE A 162 -28.53 6.37 2.31
C ILE A 162 -27.14 6.15 2.92
N VAL A 163 -26.88 4.96 3.46
CA VAL A 163 -25.59 4.52 4.01
C VAL A 163 -25.14 3.24 3.28
N PRO A 164 -23.82 2.99 3.18
CA PRO A 164 -23.30 1.76 2.56
C PRO A 164 -23.95 0.51 3.17
N THR A 165 -24.42 -0.40 2.32
CA THR A 165 -25.12 -1.61 2.75
C THR A 165 -24.52 -2.84 2.09
N LEU A 166 -24.19 -3.84 2.90
CA LEU A 166 -23.83 -5.18 2.44
C LEU A 166 -24.98 -6.14 2.72
N ILE A 167 -25.34 -6.96 1.74
CA ILE A 167 -26.32 -8.03 1.88
C ILE A 167 -25.55 -9.35 2.08
N VAL A 168 -25.88 -10.11 3.12
CA VAL A 168 -25.19 -11.34 3.50
C VAL A 168 -26.16 -12.50 3.68
N ASP A 169 -25.72 -13.71 3.33
CA ASP A 169 -26.46 -14.94 3.59
C ASP A 169 -25.98 -15.63 4.89
N ILE A 170 -26.82 -15.57 5.92
CA ILE A 170 -26.51 -16.16 7.23
C ILE A 170 -26.40 -17.69 7.17
N SER A 171 -26.92 -18.34 6.13
CA SER A 171 -26.82 -19.80 5.96
C SER A 171 -25.36 -20.29 5.93
N ASN A 172 -24.42 -19.41 5.56
CA ASN A 172 -22.99 -19.68 5.55
C ASN A 172 -22.16 -18.55 6.17
N ILE A 173 -22.48 -18.22 7.42
CA ILE A 173 -21.88 -17.08 8.13
C ILE A 173 -20.34 -17.06 8.11
N ASN A 174 -19.68 -18.21 8.21
CA ASN A 174 -18.20 -18.27 8.19
C ASN A 174 -17.60 -17.77 6.87
N LYS A 175 -18.27 -18.00 5.72
CA LYS A 175 -17.82 -17.43 4.44
C LYS A 175 -18.14 -15.94 4.35
N GLU A 176 -19.29 -15.53 4.87
CA GLU A 176 -19.71 -14.13 4.88
C GLU A 176 -18.83 -13.25 5.76
N ILE A 177 -18.24 -13.77 6.85
CA ILE A 177 -17.34 -12.99 7.72
C ILE A 177 -16.17 -12.38 6.93
N GLN A 178 -15.59 -13.11 5.97
CA GLN A 178 -14.53 -12.54 5.13
C GLN A 178 -15.05 -11.41 4.25
N ILE A 179 -16.20 -11.60 3.61
CA ILE A 179 -16.84 -10.59 2.75
C ILE A 179 -17.19 -9.33 3.55
N ILE A 180 -17.69 -9.52 4.77
CA ILE A 180 -17.99 -8.43 5.71
C ILE A 180 -16.71 -7.71 6.11
N SER A 181 -15.65 -8.45 6.46
CA SER A 181 -14.35 -7.85 6.82
C SER A 181 -13.82 -6.98 5.67
N ASP A 182 -13.86 -7.50 4.44
CA ASP A 182 -13.42 -6.77 3.25
C ASP A 182 -14.29 -5.52 3.01
N PHE A 183 -15.60 -5.63 3.16
CA PHE A 183 -16.52 -4.50 3.06
C PHE A 183 -16.23 -3.42 4.10
N LEU A 184 -16.01 -3.81 5.37
CA LEU A 184 -15.74 -2.88 6.47
C LEU A 184 -14.38 -2.18 6.32
N ALA A 185 -13.35 -2.89 5.84
CA ALA A 185 -12.05 -2.30 5.51
C ALA A 185 -12.19 -1.23 4.42
N ASN A 186 -13.12 -1.44 3.49
CA ASN A 186 -13.42 -0.52 2.40
C ASN A 186 -14.44 0.59 2.76
N LEU A 187 -14.91 0.72 4.01
CA LEU A 187 -15.85 1.79 4.38
C LEU A 187 -15.20 3.18 4.49
N ASP A 188 -13.94 3.24 4.94
CA ASP A 188 -13.14 4.47 4.87
C ASP A 188 -12.58 4.71 3.47
N TYR A 189 -12.65 3.68 2.63
CA TYR A 189 -12.28 3.78 1.23
C TYR A 189 -13.37 4.57 0.52
N HIS A 190 -13.14 5.87 0.41
CA HIS A 190 -13.91 6.73 -0.46
C HIS A 190 -13.41 6.53 -1.90
N PRO A 191 -14.12 5.78 -2.79
CA PRO A 191 -13.81 5.76 -4.22
C PRO A 191 -13.94 7.16 -4.88
N THR A 192 -14.39 8.17 -4.12
CA THR A 192 -14.50 9.56 -4.58
C THR A 192 -13.19 10.33 -4.55
N LYS A 193 -12.14 9.86 -3.85
CA LYS A 193 -10.77 10.35 -4.12
C LYS A 193 -10.18 9.56 -5.27
N LYS A 194 -10.65 9.88 -6.47
CA LYS A 194 -10.00 9.41 -7.69
C LYS A 194 -8.52 9.79 -7.63
N SER A 195 -7.64 8.79 -7.59
CA SER A 195 -6.18 8.97 -7.60
C SER A 195 -5.63 9.45 -8.95
N TRP A 196 -6.52 9.92 -9.84
CA TRP A 196 -6.16 10.70 -11.01
C TRP A 196 -5.28 11.90 -10.69
N HIS A 197 -5.40 12.47 -9.50
CA HIS A 197 -4.51 13.55 -9.10
C HIS A 197 -3.04 13.11 -9.04
N LEU A 198 -2.75 11.81 -8.86
CA LEU A 198 -1.39 11.27 -8.93
C LEU A 198 -0.88 11.17 -10.37
N PHE A 199 -1.77 11.01 -11.34
CA PHE A 199 -1.40 10.83 -12.74
C PHE A 199 -1.56 12.12 -13.53
N ASP A 200 -0.62 12.41 -14.42
CA ASP A 200 -0.72 13.55 -15.33
C ASP A 200 -0.34 13.11 -16.74
N LYS A 201 -1.04 13.63 -17.75
CA LYS A 201 -0.83 13.26 -19.15
C LYS A 201 0.60 13.56 -19.63
N GLN A 202 1.23 14.58 -19.05
CA GLN A 202 2.63 14.96 -19.34
C GLN A 202 3.61 13.95 -18.76
N LEU A 203 3.18 13.19 -17.75
CA LEU A 203 4.00 12.22 -17.04
C LEU A 203 3.80 10.79 -17.56
N PHE A 204 3.23 10.64 -18.76
CA PHE A 204 2.99 9.34 -19.39
C PHE A 204 3.88 9.19 -20.62
N PHE A 205 4.82 8.25 -20.55
CA PHE A 205 5.84 7.99 -21.56
C PHE A 205 5.65 6.60 -22.18
N PRO A 206 4.79 6.46 -23.20
CA PRO A 206 4.49 5.17 -23.79
C PRO A 206 5.60 4.71 -24.75
N ASN A 207 5.83 3.40 -24.77
CA ASN A 207 6.56 2.69 -25.82
C ASN A 207 7.99 3.19 -26.03
N LEU A 208 8.67 3.56 -24.95
CA LEU A 208 10.05 4.01 -24.97
C LEU A 208 10.99 2.89 -25.43
N HIS A 209 12.03 3.30 -26.15
CA HIS A 209 13.18 2.47 -26.51
C HIS A 209 14.38 2.92 -25.70
N MET A 210 14.75 2.12 -24.70
CA MET A 210 15.87 2.39 -23.81
C MET A 210 16.72 1.12 -23.67
N TYR A 211 18.01 1.29 -23.46
CA TYR A 211 18.99 0.21 -23.42
C TYR A 211 19.45 -0.10 -22.00
N SER A 212 19.30 0.84 -21.06
CA SER A 212 19.72 0.66 -19.67
C SER A 212 18.75 1.25 -18.65
N LYS A 213 18.85 0.77 -17.40
CA LYS A 213 18.12 1.32 -16.25
C LYS A 213 18.37 2.82 -16.08
N PHE A 214 19.64 3.22 -16.05
CA PHE A 214 20.03 4.61 -15.81
C PHE A 214 19.55 5.54 -16.92
N GLU A 215 19.61 5.10 -18.18
CA GLU A 215 19.06 5.84 -19.31
C GLU A 215 17.55 6.04 -19.20
N ALA A 216 16.80 4.99 -18.83
CA ALA A 216 15.35 5.09 -18.65
C ALA A 216 14.96 6.03 -17.51
N ILE A 217 15.65 5.94 -16.35
CA ILE A 217 15.41 6.82 -15.22
C ILE A 217 15.77 8.26 -15.60
N LYS A 218 16.93 8.48 -16.23
CA LYS A 218 17.39 9.80 -16.67
C LYS A 218 16.40 10.45 -17.63
N TYR A 219 15.93 9.71 -18.64
CA TYR A 219 14.96 10.23 -19.59
C TYR A 219 13.69 10.73 -18.89
N VAL A 220 13.14 9.96 -17.96
CA VAL A 220 11.94 10.36 -17.22
C VAL A 220 12.24 11.59 -16.34
N CYS A 221 13.36 11.60 -15.61
CA CYS A 221 13.74 12.72 -14.74
C CYS A 221 13.99 14.02 -15.52
N ASP A 222 14.71 13.96 -16.64
CA ASP A 222 15.00 15.13 -17.48
C ASP A 222 13.70 15.77 -18.02
N ASN A 223 12.69 14.97 -18.38
CA ASN A 223 11.38 15.47 -18.80
C ASN A 223 10.61 16.09 -17.61
N LEU A 224 10.69 15.49 -16.42
CA LEU A 224 10.08 16.03 -15.21
C LEU A 224 10.67 17.40 -14.83
N GLU A 225 11.99 17.54 -14.91
CA GLU A 225 12.71 18.80 -14.65
C GLU A 225 12.34 19.85 -15.70
N GLN A 226 12.35 19.48 -16.99
CA GLN A 226 12.01 20.39 -18.09
C GLN A 226 10.57 20.94 -17.99
N ASP A 227 9.62 20.11 -17.59
CA ASP A 227 8.21 20.48 -17.42
C ASP A 227 7.92 21.17 -16.07
N GLY A 228 8.94 21.33 -15.21
CA GLY A 228 8.84 22.03 -13.92
C GLY A 228 8.10 21.25 -12.82
N PHE A 229 8.02 19.93 -12.93
CA PHE A 229 7.43 19.08 -11.89
C PHE A 229 8.35 18.86 -10.69
N VAL A 230 9.66 18.94 -10.90
CA VAL A 230 10.70 18.68 -9.89
C VAL A 230 11.84 19.70 -10.02
N SER A 231 12.67 19.81 -8.97
CA SER A 231 13.83 20.68 -8.94
C SER A 231 15.00 20.13 -9.76
N ASP A 232 15.95 21.02 -10.10
CA ASP A 232 17.27 20.63 -10.59
C ASP A 232 17.90 19.59 -9.63
N ASN A 233 18.50 18.55 -10.20
CA ASN A 233 19.14 17.39 -9.52
C ASN A 233 18.21 16.25 -9.07
N PHE A 234 16.93 16.24 -9.44
CA PHE A 234 16.01 15.16 -9.07
C PHE A 234 16.49 13.79 -9.57
N TYR A 235 17.13 13.73 -10.74
CA TYR A 235 17.77 12.51 -11.22
C TYR A 235 18.78 11.93 -10.23
N ASP A 236 19.65 12.77 -9.67
CA ASP A 236 20.71 12.34 -8.76
C ASP A 236 20.12 11.78 -7.46
N ASP A 237 19.03 12.37 -6.96
CA ASP A 237 18.31 11.88 -5.77
C ASP A 237 17.68 10.50 -6.01
N VAL A 238 17.07 10.29 -7.18
CA VAL A 238 16.51 8.98 -7.57
C VAL A 238 17.61 7.93 -7.71
N ILE A 239 18.76 8.29 -8.28
CA ILE A 239 19.90 7.37 -8.42
C ILE A 239 20.56 7.05 -7.09
N ALA A 240 20.70 8.03 -6.19
CA ALA A 240 21.16 7.79 -4.84
C ALA A 240 20.27 6.75 -4.14
N ARG A 241 18.94 6.86 -4.29
CA ARG A 241 17.99 5.87 -3.77
C ARG A 241 18.13 4.51 -4.44
N GLU A 242 18.23 4.46 -5.77
CA GLU A 242 18.31 3.23 -6.55
C GLU A 242 19.57 2.40 -6.20
N ASN A 243 20.67 3.08 -5.88
CA ASN A 243 21.94 2.45 -5.50
C ASN A 243 21.92 1.83 -4.10
N ILE A 244 21.05 2.31 -3.19
CA ILE A 244 20.87 1.70 -1.86
C ILE A 244 20.19 0.33 -1.99
N ALA A 245 19.08 0.28 -2.71
CA ALA A 245 18.35 -0.96 -2.94
C ALA A 245 17.53 -0.87 -4.22
N GLU A 246 17.66 -1.90 -5.06
CA GLU A 246 16.93 -2.02 -6.33
C GLU A 246 15.42 -1.81 -6.13
N THR A 247 14.84 -0.95 -6.98
CA THR A 247 13.41 -0.65 -7.02
C THR A 247 12.59 -1.61 -7.88
N TYR A 248 13.23 -2.68 -8.37
CA TYR A 248 12.51 -3.79 -9.00
C TYR A 248 11.60 -4.45 -7.96
N ILE A 249 10.31 -4.55 -8.29
CA ILE A 249 9.31 -5.23 -7.47
C ILE A 249 9.16 -6.66 -7.97
N ARG A 250 8.46 -6.84 -9.10
CA ARG A 250 8.12 -8.16 -9.64
C ARG A 250 7.60 -8.08 -11.07
N ASN A 251 7.72 -9.19 -11.80
CA ASN A 251 7.02 -9.46 -13.07
C ASN A 251 7.09 -8.36 -14.15
N GLY A 252 8.24 -7.68 -14.26
CA GLY A 252 8.42 -6.63 -15.26
C GLY A 252 8.15 -5.21 -14.75
N ILE A 253 7.92 -5.03 -13.45
CA ILE A 253 7.56 -3.74 -12.85
C ILE A 253 8.66 -3.26 -11.91
N ALA A 254 9.05 -2.00 -12.07
CA ALA A 254 9.90 -1.26 -11.12
C ALA A 254 9.17 0.00 -10.64
N ILE A 255 9.46 0.40 -9.40
CA ILE A 255 8.86 1.57 -8.74
C ILE A 255 9.97 2.42 -8.14
N SER A 256 10.45 3.40 -8.89
CA SER A 256 11.57 4.26 -8.49
C SER A 256 11.07 5.58 -7.88
N HIS A 257 11.84 6.16 -6.97
CA HIS A 257 11.51 7.40 -6.27
C HIS A 257 12.78 7.93 -5.56
N PRO A 258 12.84 9.22 -5.21
CA PRO A 258 13.94 9.78 -4.41
C PRO A 258 13.78 9.47 -2.90
N LEU A 259 14.81 9.75 -2.10
CA LEU A 259 14.74 9.65 -0.63
C LEU A 259 13.95 10.80 0.02
N ASP A 260 14.04 11.99 -0.56
CA ASP A 260 13.43 13.21 -0.05
C ASP A 260 12.06 13.49 -0.69
N PHE A 261 11.37 14.53 -0.20
CA PHE A 261 10.06 14.99 -0.67
C PHE A 261 10.21 16.29 -1.48
N PRO A 262 10.54 16.25 -2.78
CA PRO A 262 10.91 17.44 -3.53
C PRO A 262 9.71 18.28 -4.01
N SER A 263 8.48 17.81 -3.76
CA SER A 263 7.25 18.42 -4.30
C SER A 263 6.20 18.68 -3.22
N PRO A 264 5.32 19.69 -3.36
CA PRO A 264 4.16 19.85 -2.50
C PRO A 264 3.04 18.82 -2.78
N VAL A 265 3.04 18.19 -3.96
CA VAL A 265 1.98 17.25 -4.40
C VAL A 265 2.61 15.97 -4.93
N THR A 266 2.04 14.82 -4.54
CA THR A 266 2.51 13.54 -5.05
C THR A 266 2.08 13.33 -6.49
N LYS A 267 3.01 12.91 -7.34
CA LYS A 267 2.75 12.54 -8.74
C LYS A 267 3.45 11.23 -9.08
N ILE A 268 2.93 10.54 -10.10
CA ILE A 268 3.50 9.29 -10.61
C ILE A 268 3.70 9.44 -12.11
N ALA A 269 4.96 9.42 -12.52
CA ALA A 269 5.34 9.24 -13.91
C ALA A 269 5.32 7.75 -14.28
N ILE A 270 4.83 7.46 -15.48
CA ILE A 270 4.68 6.10 -15.99
C ILE A 270 5.44 6.00 -17.30
N ALA A 271 6.38 5.05 -17.37
CA ALA A 271 7.09 4.72 -18.59
C ALA A 271 6.83 3.25 -18.98
N THR A 272 6.42 3.01 -20.23
CA THR A 272 6.34 1.66 -20.80
C THR A 272 7.47 1.47 -21.81
N PHE A 273 8.04 0.27 -21.86
CA PHE A 273 9.18 -0.05 -22.73
C PHE A 273 8.81 -1.11 -23.77
N ASN A 274 9.14 -0.84 -25.04
CA ASN A 274 8.90 -1.78 -26.14
C ASN A 274 9.74 -3.06 -25.99
N THR A 275 10.96 -2.89 -25.52
CA THR A 275 11.91 -3.97 -25.20
C THR A 275 12.14 -4.01 -23.70
N PRO A 276 12.11 -5.20 -23.06
CA PRO A 276 12.45 -5.30 -21.65
C PRO A 276 13.88 -4.81 -21.38
N ILE A 277 14.03 -3.94 -20.38
CA ILE A 277 15.31 -3.42 -19.92
C ILE A 277 15.84 -4.33 -18.81
N ASN A 278 17.13 -4.68 -18.84
CA ASN A 278 17.76 -5.33 -17.70
C ASN A 278 17.90 -4.31 -16.55
N TRP A 279 17.19 -4.54 -15.45
CA TRP A 279 17.15 -3.61 -14.33
C TRP A 279 18.26 -3.84 -13.31
N SER A 280 18.85 -5.03 -13.33
CA SER A 280 20.04 -5.32 -12.54
C SER A 280 20.96 -6.32 -13.22
N ASN A 281 22.09 -6.62 -12.56
CA ASN A 281 23.05 -7.62 -13.00
C ASN A 281 22.49 -9.06 -12.97
N THR A 282 21.27 -9.23 -12.46
CA THR A 282 20.51 -10.49 -12.49
C THR A 282 19.54 -10.49 -13.69
N ARG A 283 18.87 -11.62 -13.98
CA ARG A 283 17.89 -11.72 -15.08
C ARG A 283 16.57 -10.95 -14.85
N LYS A 284 16.57 -9.92 -14.00
CA LYS A 284 15.40 -9.07 -13.73
C LYS A 284 15.20 -8.08 -14.88
N GLN A 285 14.10 -8.24 -15.59
CA GLN A 285 13.73 -7.41 -16.73
C GLN A 285 12.54 -6.53 -16.37
N VAL A 286 12.54 -5.27 -16.83
CA VAL A 286 11.48 -4.28 -16.61
C VAL A 286 10.88 -3.84 -17.94
N LYS A 287 9.55 -3.76 -17.97
CA LYS A 287 8.75 -3.25 -19.10
C LYS A 287 7.82 -2.10 -18.71
N LEU A 288 7.65 -1.88 -17.42
CA LEU A 288 6.80 -0.83 -16.86
C LEU A 288 7.52 -0.24 -15.66
N LEU A 289 7.83 1.06 -15.73
CA LEU A 289 8.39 1.84 -14.65
C LEU A 289 7.31 2.80 -14.14
N PHE A 290 7.09 2.78 -12.83
CA PHE A 290 6.43 3.86 -12.11
C PHE A 290 7.52 4.67 -11.40
N LEU A 291 7.66 5.95 -11.74
CA LEU A 291 8.54 6.86 -11.02
C LEU A 291 7.69 7.78 -10.16
N ILE A 292 7.79 7.64 -8.85
CA ILE A 292 7.00 8.41 -7.89
C ILE A 292 7.75 9.68 -7.50
N ILE A 293 7.04 10.79 -7.55
CA ILE A 293 7.47 12.12 -7.12
C ILE A 293 6.76 12.38 -5.79
N PRO A 294 7.42 12.14 -4.65
CA PRO A 294 6.77 12.17 -3.35
C PRO A 294 6.43 13.60 -2.93
N GLY A 295 5.17 13.82 -2.54
CA GLY A 295 4.68 15.08 -1.98
C GLY A 295 4.51 15.07 -0.46
N GLU A 296 4.15 16.20 0.15
CA GLU A 296 3.92 16.28 1.60
C GLU A 296 2.81 15.32 2.11
N LYS A 297 1.89 14.89 1.25
CA LYS A 297 0.79 13.95 1.58
C LYS A 297 0.99 12.54 1.03
N TYR A 298 2.22 12.21 0.65
CA TYR A 298 2.63 10.98 -0.03
C TYR A 298 2.09 9.67 0.58
N ILE A 299 2.09 9.54 1.90
CA ILE A 299 1.74 8.28 2.59
C ILE A 299 0.30 7.85 2.27
N ASP A 300 -0.68 8.74 2.52
CA ASP A 300 -2.10 8.40 2.33
C ASP A 300 -2.45 8.23 0.84
N GLU A 301 -1.73 8.93 -0.04
CA GLU A 301 -1.92 8.87 -1.49
C GLU A 301 -1.36 7.58 -2.11
N LEU A 302 -0.26 7.06 -1.57
CA LEU A 302 0.35 5.84 -2.08
C LEU A 302 -0.32 4.55 -1.63
N ASP A 303 -0.93 4.50 -0.44
CA ASP A 303 -1.68 3.32 0.00
C ASP A 303 -2.67 2.87 -1.10
N TYR A 304 -3.44 3.82 -1.63
CA TYR A 304 -4.39 3.56 -2.71
C TYR A 304 -3.70 3.14 -4.03
N PHE A 305 -2.59 3.78 -4.39
CA PHE A 305 -1.87 3.41 -5.61
C PHE A 305 -1.41 1.94 -5.54
N PHE A 306 -0.89 1.52 -4.39
CA PHE A 306 -0.47 0.14 -4.18
C PHE A 306 -1.64 -0.84 -4.18
N ASP A 307 -2.80 -0.48 -3.60
CA ASP A 307 -4.01 -1.30 -3.67
C ASP A 307 -4.44 -1.61 -5.11
N LEU A 308 -4.33 -0.63 -6.01
CA LEU A 308 -4.60 -0.84 -7.44
C LEU A 308 -3.50 -1.65 -8.14
N LEU A 309 -2.23 -1.42 -7.76
CA LEU A 309 -1.10 -2.07 -8.39
C LEU A 309 -1.01 -3.56 -8.03
N LEU A 310 -1.30 -3.93 -6.79
CA LEU A 310 -1.13 -5.28 -6.24
C LEU A 310 -1.82 -6.37 -7.09
N PRO A 311 -3.12 -6.27 -7.45
CA PRO A 311 -3.79 -7.24 -8.33
C PRO A 311 -3.15 -7.36 -9.73
N ILE A 312 -2.47 -6.31 -10.19
CA ILE A 312 -1.87 -6.25 -11.52
C ILE A 312 -0.51 -6.94 -11.54
N LEU A 313 0.23 -6.91 -10.42
CA LEU A 313 1.58 -7.48 -10.33
C LEU A 313 1.63 -8.93 -10.78
N ASP A 314 0.62 -9.75 -10.47
CA ASP A 314 0.54 -11.16 -10.87
C ASP A 314 -0.39 -11.43 -12.06
N ASN A 315 -1.26 -10.49 -12.45
CA ASN A 315 -2.11 -10.62 -13.65
C ASN A 315 -1.36 -10.31 -14.97
N LYS A 316 -0.86 -11.36 -15.64
CA LYS A 316 -0.09 -11.24 -16.90
C LYS A 316 -0.86 -10.51 -18.00
N GLN A 317 -2.16 -10.76 -18.14
CA GLN A 317 -2.99 -10.16 -19.17
C GLN A 317 -3.14 -8.64 -18.94
N LYS A 318 -3.39 -8.22 -17.70
CA LYS A 318 -3.45 -6.79 -17.36
C LYS A 318 -2.12 -6.09 -17.61
N ARG A 319 -0.99 -6.69 -17.20
CA ARG A 319 0.34 -6.11 -17.49
C ARG A 319 0.57 -5.91 -18.98
N GLN A 320 0.16 -6.87 -19.81
CA GLN A 320 0.24 -6.74 -21.27
C GLN A 320 -0.68 -5.65 -21.84
N GLN A 321 -1.87 -5.45 -21.25
CA GLN A 321 -2.78 -4.37 -21.66
C GLN A 321 -2.21 -2.99 -21.29
N LEU A 322 -1.68 -2.84 -20.08
CA LEU A 322 -1.01 -1.60 -19.65
C LEU A 322 0.17 -1.24 -20.55
N GLN A 323 0.99 -2.23 -20.91
CA GLN A 323 2.13 -2.03 -21.82
C GLN A 323 1.71 -1.57 -23.23
N LYS A 324 0.50 -1.94 -23.69
CA LYS A 324 -0.01 -1.55 -25.02
C LYS A 324 -0.67 -0.17 -25.04
N ALA A 325 -0.89 0.44 -23.87
CA ALA A 325 -1.52 1.75 -23.80
C ALA A 325 -0.63 2.82 -24.45
N THR A 326 -1.20 3.60 -25.36
CA THR A 326 -0.50 4.68 -26.08
C THR A 326 -0.80 6.06 -25.52
N ASN A 327 -1.72 6.16 -24.56
CA ASN A 327 -2.04 7.39 -23.84
C ASN A 327 -2.48 7.08 -22.41
N LEU A 328 -2.41 8.10 -21.55
CA LEU A 328 -2.70 7.96 -20.13
C LEU A 328 -4.13 7.45 -19.88
N LEU A 329 -5.13 7.96 -20.60
CA LEU A 329 -6.53 7.56 -20.41
C LEU A 329 -6.73 6.06 -20.67
N SER A 330 -6.13 5.54 -21.74
CA SER A 330 -6.16 4.10 -22.04
C SER A 330 -5.44 3.29 -20.97
N PHE A 331 -4.30 3.77 -20.46
CA PHE A 331 -3.55 3.10 -19.40
C PHE A 331 -4.39 2.98 -18.13
N ILE A 332 -4.92 4.11 -17.69
CA ILE A 332 -5.82 4.27 -16.56
C ILE A 332 -7.01 3.30 -16.64
N ASN A 333 -7.68 3.23 -17.79
CA ASN A 333 -8.84 2.35 -17.98
C ASN A 333 -8.50 0.86 -17.80
N HIS A 334 -7.27 0.45 -18.10
CA HIS A 334 -6.79 -0.90 -17.86
C HIS A 334 -6.30 -1.11 -16.43
N PHE A 335 -5.83 -0.05 -15.78
CA PHE A 335 -5.32 -0.06 -14.41
C PHE A 335 -6.48 -0.24 -13.40
N GLU A 336 -7.62 0.40 -13.62
CA GLU A 336 -8.77 0.35 -12.70
C GLU A 336 -9.71 -0.84 -12.85
N LYS A 337 -9.77 -1.48 -14.02
CA LYS A 337 -10.67 -2.62 -14.22
C LYS A 337 -10.16 -3.81 -13.40
N ILE A 338 -10.61 -3.93 -12.15
CA ILE A 338 -10.33 -5.04 -11.24
C ILE A 338 -10.95 -6.33 -11.77
#